data_AF-A0A943Y9K0-F1
#
_entry.id   AF-A0A943Y9K0-F1
#
_cell.length_a   1.000
_cell.length_b   1.000
_cell.length_c   1.000
_cell.angle_alpha   90.00
_cell.angle_beta   90.00
_cell.angle_gamma   90.00
#
_symmetry.space_group_name_H-M   'P 1'
#
loop_
_entity.id
_entity.type
_entity.pdbx_description
1 polymer ?
#
loop_
_entity_poly.entity_id
_entity_poly.type
_entity_poly.pdbx_seq_one_letter_code
_entity_poly.pdbx_strand_id
1 'polypeptide(L)' 'MEDLRNESILEGIDIGDLRTTVKYYKKGKITLEEAAEDLNMTVEEFKEKMNQIPAEAV' A
#
# COMPACT_ATOMS: atom_id res chain seq x y z
N MET A 1 12.35 -13.59 -10.02
CA MET A 1 12.34 -12.91 -8.72
C MET A 1 11.85 -11.51 -9.00
N GLU A 2 10.55 -11.30 -8.85
CA GLU A 2 9.85 -10.09 -9.28
C GLU A 2 10.05 -8.93 -8.29
N ASP A 3 10.51 -7.81 -8.85
CA ASP A 3 10.29 -6.42 -8.41
C ASP A 3 10.94 -5.94 -7.11
N LEU A 4 12.28 -5.88 -7.18
CA LEU A 4 13.08 -4.73 -6.74
C LEU A 4 12.84 -3.59 -7.75
N ARG A 5 12.35 -2.40 -7.35
CA ARG A 5 12.53 -1.09 -8.05
C ARG A 5 11.64 0.10 -7.64
N ASN A 6 10.79 0.02 -6.62
CA ASN A 6 9.96 1.18 -6.24
C ASN A 6 10.40 1.86 -4.93
N GLU A 7 11.67 1.79 -4.57
CA GLU A 7 12.26 2.22 -3.29
C GLU A 7 12.33 3.75 -3.07
N SER A 8 11.50 4.59 -3.68
CA SER A 8 11.69 6.06 -3.55
C SER A 8 10.43 6.93 -3.45
N ILE A 9 9.23 6.37 -3.27
CA ILE A 9 7.99 7.19 -3.28
C ILE A 9 7.50 7.59 -1.88
N LEU A 10 8.00 6.98 -0.80
CA LEU A 10 7.38 7.11 0.53
C LEU A 10 8.44 7.31 1.62
N GLU A 11 8.93 8.54 1.78
CA GLU A 11 9.71 8.88 2.98
C GLU A 11 8.85 8.65 4.23
N GLY A 12 9.18 7.61 5.01
CA GLY A 12 8.58 7.32 6.33
C GLY A 12 7.67 6.09 6.43
N ILE A 13 7.22 5.50 5.31
CA ILE A 13 6.43 4.26 5.30
C ILE A 13 7.23 3.21 4.53
N ASP A 14 7.42 2.02 5.12
CA ASP A 14 8.05 0.92 4.39
C ASP A 14 7.20 0.59 3.15
N ILE A 15 7.80 0.75 1.98
CA ILE A 15 7.09 0.56 0.71
C ILE A 15 6.65 -0.89 0.51
N GLY A 16 7.33 -1.83 1.18
CA GLY A 16 6.98 -3.24 1.23
C GLY A 16 5.69 -3.46 2.03
N ASP A 17 5.53 -2.78 3.16
CA ASP A 17 4.33 -2.84 3.98
C ASP A 17 3.12 -2.26 3.22
N LEU A 18 3.25 -1.05 2.64
CA LEU A 18 2.15 -0.48 1.85
C LEU A 18 1.75 -1.38 0.67
N ARG A 19 2.73 -1.92 -0.09
CA ARG A 19 2.44 -2.81 -1.23
C ARG A 19 1.74 -4.08 -0.79
N THR A 20 2.15 -4.65 0.34
CA THR A 20 1.56 -5.86 0.91
C THR A 20 0.12 -5.61 1.34
N THR A 21 -0.11 -4.53 2.08
CA THR A 21 -1.44 -4.14 2.56
C THR A 21 -2.39 -3.81 1.40
N VAL A 22 -1.94 -3.05 0.39
CA VAL A 22 -2.71 -2.77 -0.83
C VAL A 22 -3.07 -4.06 -1.57
N LYS A 23 -2.16 -5.03 -1.65
CA LYS A 23 -2.43 -6.34 -2.27
C LYS A 23 -3.49 -7.13 -1.50
N TYR A 24 -3.45 -7.13 -0.17
CA TYR A 24 -4.49 -7.78 0.64
C TYR A 24 -5.85 -7.11 0.50
N TYR A 25 -5.88 -5.78 0.48
CA TYR A 25 -7.09 -5.00 0.23
C TYR A 25 -7.68 -5.30 -1.16
N LYS A 26 -6.88 -5.25 -2.24
CA LYS A 26 -7.36 -5.59 -3.61
C LYS A 26 -7.85 -7.03 -3.74
N LYS A 27 -7.32 -7.95 -2.93
CA LYS A 27 -7.78 -9.35 -2.85
C LYS A 27 -9.02 -9.53 -1.98
N GLY A 28 -9.55 -8.47 -1.36
CA GLY A 28 -10.69 -8.52 -0.44
C GLY A 28 -10.40 -9.30 0.84
N LYS A 29 -9.12 -9.39 1.25
CA LYS A 29 -8.70 -10.10 2.46
C LYS A 29 -8.83 -9.26 3.71
N ILE A 30 -8.65 -7.96 3.55
CA ILE A 30 -8.80 -6.94 4.58
C ILE A 30 -9.70 -5.83 4.03
N THR A 31 -10.37 -5.15 4.92
CA THR A 31 -11.13 -3.94 4.61
C THR A 31 -10.21 -2.75 4.40
N LEU A 32 -10.77 -1.68 3.84
CA LEU A 32 -10.06 -0.40 3.69
C LEU A 32 -9.66 0.21 5.04
N GLU A 33 -10.49 0.02 6.07
CA GLU A 33 -10.27 0.52 7.42
C GLU A 33 -9.12 -0.23 8.10
N GLU A 34 -9.14 -1.56 8.02
CA GLU A 34 -8.03 -2.40 8.52
C GLU A 34 -6.73 -2.08 7.79
N ALA A 35 -6.76 -1.87 6.48
CA ALA A 35 -5.58 -1.50 5.71
C ALA A 35 -4.94 -0.16 6.15
N ALA A 36 -5.77 0.81 6.52
CA ALA A 36 -5.30 2.10 7.01
C ALA A 36 -4.76 1.98 8.45
N GLU A 37 -5.43 1.21 9.30
CA GLU A 37 -4.99 0.93 10.67
C GLU A 37 -3.64 0.20 10.71
N ASP A 38 -3.45 -0.80 9.84
CA ASP A 38 -2.22 -1.61 9.75
C ASP A 38 -0.98 -0.76 9.43
N LEU A 39 -1.18 0.32 8.66
CA LEU A 39 -0.13 1.27 8.29
C LEU A 39 -0.14 2.53 9.16
N ASN A 40 -0.92 2.53 10.24
CA ASN A 40 -1.07 3.62 11.20
C ASN A 40 -1.33 4.99 10.51
N MET A 41 -2.23 4.99 9.52
CA MET A 41 -2.64 6.15 8.75
C MET A 41 -4.16 6.25 8.66
N THR A 42 -4.66 7.35 8.13
CA THR A 42 -6.10 7.48 7.87
C THR A 42 -6.54 6.75 6.60
N VAL A 43 -7.83 6.42 6.53
CA VAL A 43 -8.44 5.80 5.34
C VAL A 43 -8.24 6.65 4.07
N GLU A 44 -8.23 7.98 4.21
CA GLU A 44 -7.98 8.91 3.11
C GLU A 44 -6.52 8.84 2.66
N GLU A 45 -5.56 8.89 3.59
CA GLU A 45 -4.14 8.74 3.27
C GLU A 45 -3.86 7.42 2.58
N PHE A 46 -4.44 6.32 3.05
CA PHE A 46 -4.27 5.02 2.41
C PHE A 46 -4.73 5.01 0.95
N LYS A 47 -5.87 5.66 0.64
CA LYS A 47 -6.35 5.81 -0.75
C LYS A 47 -5.39 6.64 -1.60
N GLU A 48 -4.89 7.75 -1.07
CA GLU A 48 -3.92 8.59 -1.78
C GLU A 48 -2.62 7.83 -2.06
N LYS A 49 -2.10 7.10 -1.07
CA LYS A 49 -0.90 6.27 -1.20
C LYS A 49 -1.11 5.09 -2.17
N MET A 50 -2.27 4.46 -2.14
CA MET A 50 -2.64 3.42 -3.10
C MET A 50 -2.65 3.94 -4.54
N ASN A 51 -3.17 5.15 -4.76
CA ASN A 51 -3.19 5.78 -6.09
C ASN A 51 -1.79 6.17 -6.59
N GLN A 52 -0.81 6.31 -5.70
CA GLN A 52 0.59 6.55 -6.06
C GLN A 52 1.33 5.27 -6.47
N ILE A 53 0.82 4.08 -6.10
CA ILE A 53 1.38 2.82 -6.56
C ILE A 53 0.87 2.55 -7.98
N PRO A 54 1.75 2.46 -9.00
CA PRO A 54 1.33 2.18 -10.36
C PRO A 54 0.57 0.84 -10.41
N ALA A 55 -0.57 0.82 -11.12
CA ALA A 55 -1.43 -0.36 -11.19
C ALA A 55 -0.74 -1.61 -11.77
N GLU A 56 0.35 -1.43 -12.52
CA GLU A 56 1.21 -2.52 -13.02
C GLU A 56 2.04 -3.21 -11.92
N ALA A 57 2.18 -2.62 -10.73
CA ALA A 57 3.02 -3.14 -9.64
C ALA A 57 2.23 -3.90 -8.55
N VAL A 58 0.93 -4.18 -8.75
CA VAL A 58 0.05 -4.82 -7.74
C VAL A 58 -0.62 -6.08 -8.26
#